data_AF-A0A9Q3V6A7-F1
#
_entry.id   AF-A0A9Q3V6A7-F1
#
_cell.length_a   1.000
_cell.length_b   1.000
_cell.length_c   1.000
_cell.angle_alpha   90.00
_cell.angle_beta   90.00
_cell.angle_gamma   90.00
#
_symmetry.space_group_name_H-M   'P 1'
#
loop_
_entity.id
_entity.type
_entity.pdbx_description
1 polymer ?
#
loop_
_entity_poly.entity_id
_entity_poly.type
_entity_poly.pdbx_seq_one_letter_code
_entity_poly.pdbx_strand_id
1 'polypeptide(L)'
;MNKKKLRIGISSLFIMLASMHLNAQSQQVEKAGIYMTQEMSFLNMTPIQVEQVYQANLEAAEAVENLDKESIAQNSAQSENIESFAKILKERNHSLQDILSPVQFQLFQENKIARAATFRTIVMARMLDLSNDQLTPVFNINQEIVENVRKDLDIYFSANNNRGKNNAQRKLHKALKKADKAFDQILSPQQIITYHENADFFRNIISEEYGTKN
;
A
#
# COMPACT_ATOMS: atom_id res chain seq x y z
N MET A 1 39.65 42.01 -7.80
CA MET A 1 38.37 42.61 -7.38
C MET A 1 37.32 42.38 -8.47
N ASN A 2 36.19 41.78 -8.11
CA ASN A 2 34.90 41.66 -8.82
C ASN A 2 34.77 40.94 -10.17
N LYS A 3 34.27 39.70 -10.06
CA LYS A 3 33.40 39.02 -11.02
C LYS A 3 32.10 39.82 -11.20
N LYS A 4 31.70 40.13 -12.43
CA LYS A 4 30.31 40.46 -12.77
C LYS A 4 29.80 39.47 -13.82
N LYS A 5 28.95 38.54 -13.37
CA LYS A 5 28.18 37.65 -14.23
C LYS A 5 27.00 38.43 -14.79
N LEU A 6 26.90 38.52 -16.11
CA LEU A 6 25.70 38.99 -16.80
C LEU A 6 24.69 37.84 -16.82
N ARG A 7 23.63 37.96 -16.02
CA ARG A 7 22.44 37.10 -16.04
C ARG A 7 21.63 37.48 -17.29
N ILE A 8 21.64 36.64 -18.31
CA ILE A 8 20.61 36.68 -19.36
C ILE A 8 19.46 35.82 -18.83
N GLY A 9 18.33 36.46 -18.57
CA GLY A 9 17.10 35.81 -18.18
C GLY A 9 16.54 35.01 -19.35
N ILE A 10 16.30 33.72 -19.12
CA ILE A 10 15.28 32.96 -19.82
C ILE A 10 14.17 32.78 -18.81
N SER A 11 13.27 33.76 -18.78
CA SER A 11 11.95 33.58 -18.17
C SER A 11 11.00 33.10 -19.25
N SER A 12 10.24 32.06 -18.87
CA SER A 12 8.91 31.75 -19.37
C SER A 12 8.79 30.88 -20.63
N LEU A 13 8.74 29.56 -20.41
CA LEU A 13 7.70 28.73 -21.04
C LEU A 13 7.38 27.51 -20.16
N PHE A 14 6.73 27.76 -19.02
CA PHE A 14 6.08 26.71 -18.22
C PHE A 14 4.68 27.19 -17.84
N ILE A 15 3.78 27.23 -18.82
CA ILE A 15 2.34 27.23 -18.58
C ILE A 15 1.75 26.24 -19.56
N MET A 16 1.34 25.08 -19.03
CA MET A 16 0.30 24.15 -19.51
C MET A 16 0.62 22.69 -19.13
N LEU A 17 0.77 22.39 -17.83
CA LEU A 17 0.70 21.01 -17.32
C LEU A 17 -0.12 20.87 -16.02
N ALA A 18 -0.69 21.97 -15.50
CA ALA A 18 -1.43 21.98 -14.25
C ALA A 18 -2.87 21.43 -14.37
N SER A 19 -3.41 21.26 -15.58
CA SER A 19 -4.77 20.77 -15.80
C SER A 19 -4.88 19.26 -16.07
N MET A 20 -3.76 18.53 -16.14
CA MET A 20 -3.76 17.06 -16.30
C MET A 20 -3.55 16.28 -14.99
N HIS A 21 -3.00 16.92 -13.96
CA HIS A 21 -2.71 16.24 -12.69
C HIS A 21 -3.97 15.99 -11.84
N LEU A 22 -4.97 16.88 -11.89
CA LEU A 22 -6.21 16.71 -11.11
C LEU A 22 -7.07 15.53 -11.62
N ASN A 23 -7.18 15.36 -12.94
CA ASN A 23 -7.96 14.27 -13.54
C ASN A 23 -7.29 12.90 -13.42
N ALA A 24 -5.95 12.84 -13.47
CA ALA A 24 -5.21 11.60 -13.24
C ALA A 24 -5.29 11.14 -11.77
N GLN A 25 -5.31 12.10 -10.84
CA GLN A 25 -5.41 11.86 -9.40
C GLN A 25 -6.79 11.30 -8.99
N SER A 26 -7.89 11.96 -9.38
CA SER A 26 -9.24 11.48 -9.08
C SER A 26 -9.50 10.08 -9.68
N GLN A 27 -8.93 9.82 -10.86
CA GLN A 27 -9.07 8.52 -11.52
C GLN A 27 -8.30 7.40 -10.80
N GLN A 28 -7.19 7.69 -10.14
CA GLN A 28 -6.45 6.70 -9.34
C GLN A 28 -7.20 6.29 -8.07
N VAL A 29 -7.80 7.26 -7.39
CA VAL A 29 -8.62 7.02 -6.19
C VAL A 29 -9.82 6.14 -6.53
N GLU A 30 -10.55 6.49 -7.58
CA GLU A 30 -11.71 5.71 -8.03
C GLU A 30 -11.33 4.26 -8.36
N LYS A 31 -10.22 4.08 -9.07
CA LYS A 31 -9.67 2.74 -9.38
C LYS A 31 -9.32 1.96 -8.12
N ALA A 32 -8.66 2.59 -7.14
CA ALA A 32 -8.33 1.94 -5.88
C ALA A 32 -9.60 1.53 -5.11
N GLY A 33 -10.61 2.42 -5.03
CA GLY A 33 -11.90 2.12 -4.42
C GLY A 33 -12.63 0.95 -5.09
N ILE A 34 -12.65 0.92 -6.43
CA ILE A 34 -13.23 -0.21 -7.21
C ILE A 34 -12.47 -1.50 -6.89
N TYR A 35 -11.14 -1.48 -6.99
CA TYR A 35 -10.30 -2.65 -6.77
C TYR A 35 -10.48 -3.23 -5.36
N MET A 36 -10.42 -2.39 -4.33
CA MET A 36 -10.69 -2.77 -2.93
C MET A 36 -12.04 -3.45 -2.74
N THR A 37 -13.05 -2.97 -3.44
CA THR A 37 -14.42 -3.50 -3.35
C THR A 37 -14.53 -4.85 -4.04
N GLN A 38 -13.88 -5.01 -5.19
CA GLN A 38 -13.84 -6.27 -5.94
C GLN A 38 -13.15 -7.39 -5.15
N GLU A 39 -12.06 -7.09 -4.44
CA GLU A 39 -11.36 -8.05 -3.56
C GLU A 39 -12.24 -8.51 -2.37
N MET A 40 -13.35 -7.82 -2.08
CA MET A 40 -14.32 -8.20 -1.06
C MET A 40 -15.52 -9.00 -1.61
N SER A 41 -15.50 -9.36 -2.90
CA SER A 41 -16.59 -10.11 -3.55
C SER A 41 -16.93 -11.44 -2.87
N PHE A 42 -15.97 -12.08 -2.19
CA PHE A 42 -16.17 -13.32 -1.42
C PHE A 42 -17.17 -13.19 -0.26
N LEU A 43 -17.51 -11.96 0.16
CA LEU A 43 -18.45 -11.69 1.25
C LEU A 43 -19.93 -11.85 0.85
N ASN A 44 -20.22 -12.10 -0.43
CA ASN A 44 -21.59 -12.23 -0.96
C ASN A 44 -22.48 -11.06 -0.52
N MET A 45 -21.96 -9.84 -0.66
CA MET A 45 -22.64 -8.61 -0.26
C MET A 45 -23.89 -8.36 -1.10
N THR A 46 -24.92 -7.79 -0.49
CA THR A 46 -26.07 -7.25 -1.23
C THR A 46 -25.63 -6.06 -2.10
N PRO A 47 -26.37 -5.69 -3.16
CA PRO A 47 -26.02 -4.53 -3.98
C PRO A 47 -25.85 -3.23 -3.18
N ILE A 48 -26.71 -3.00 -2.18
CA ILE A 48 -26.62 -1.84 -1.28
C ILE A 48 -25.32 -1.89 -0.46
N GLN A 49 -24.97 -3.06 0.08
CA GLN A 49 -23.70 -3.23 0.80
C GLN A 49 -22.50 -3.01 -0.12
N VAL A 50 -22.53 -3.49 -1.36
CA VAL A 50 -21.45 -3.26 -2.34
C VAL A 50 -21.24 -1.76 -2.55
N GLU A 51 -22.31 -0.99 -2.72
CA GLU A 51 -22.23 0.46 -2.90
C GLU A 51 -21.66 1.15 -1.65
N GLN A 52 -22.12 0.79 -0.46
CA GLN A 52 -21.63 1.37 0.80
C GLN A 52 -20.17 1.00 1.07
N VAL A 53 -19.78 -0.25 0.83
CA VAL A 53 -18.39 -0.70 0.94
C VAL A 53 -17.51 0.01 -0.07
N TYR A 54 -18.01 0.26 -1.29
CA TYR A 54 -17.30 1.06 -2.27
C TYR A 54 -17.04 2.48 -1.76
N GLN A 55 -18.01 3.16 -1.17
CA GLN A 55 -17.80 4.50 -0.60
C GLN A 55 -16.75 4.49 0.53
N ALA A 56 -16.85 3.54 1.47
CA ALA A 56 -15.84 3.41 2.54
C ALA A 56 -14.43 3.13 1.98
N ASN A 57 -14.33 2.36 0.90
CA ASN A 57 -13.06 2.09 0.22
C ASN A 57 -12.53 3.31 -0.53
N LEU A 58 -13.42 4.09 -1.16
CA LEU A 58 -13.09 5.32 -1.86
C LEU A 58 -12.53 6.36 -0.88
N GLU A 59 -13.20 6.59 0.24
CA GLU A 59 -12.75 7.49 1.31
C GLU A 59 -11.37 7.09 1.84
N ALA A 60 -11.13 5.78 2.04
CA ALA A 60 -9.83 5.29 2.45
C ALA A 60 -8.74 5.54 1.38
N ALA A 61 -9.06 5.34 0.10
CA ALA A 61 -8.15 5.63 -1.01
C ALA A 61 -7.84 7.12 -1.12
N GLU A 62 -8.81 8.01 -0.92
CA GLU A 62 -8.64 9.46 -0.87
C GLU A 62 -7.73 9.86 0.29
N ALA A 63 -7.93 9.28 1.47
CA ALA A 63 -7.10 9.54 2.63
C ALA A 63 -5.65 9.11 2.41
N VAL A 64 -5.41 7.96 1.76
CA VAL A 64 -4.05 7.51 1.38
C VAL A 64 -3.42 8.49 0.37
N GLU A 65 -4.20 8.99 -0.59
CA GLU A 65 -3.70 9.99 -1.54
C GLU A 65 -3.30 11.30 -0.84
N ASN A 66 -4.11 11.76 0.11
CA ASN A 66 -3.83 12.98 0.86
C ASN A 66 -2.60 12.80 1.78
N LEU A 67 -2.43 11.64 2.39
CA LEU A 67 -1.26 11.32 3.21
C LEU A 67 0.06 11.43 2.43
N ASP A 68 0.08 10.95 1.17
CA ASP A 68 1.25 11.06 0.29
C ASP A 68 1.60 12.53 0.01
N LYS A 69 0.60 13.37 -0.28
CA LYS A 69 0.78 14.81 -0.52
C LYS A 69 1.29 15.53 0.74
N GLU A 70 0.71 15.22 1.89
CA GLU A 70 1.08 15.83 3.18
C GLU A 70 2.48 15.42 3.63
N SER A 71 2.84 14.15 3.46
CA SER A 71 4.18 13.62 3.78
C SER A 71 5.27 14.39 3.03
N ILE A 72 5.08 14.64 1.74
CA ILE A 72 6.03 15.40 0.92
C ILE A 72 6.08 16.86 1.36
N ALA A 73 4.93 17.48 1.64
CA ALA A 73 4.85 18.88 2.02
C ALA A 73 5.46 19.17 3.41
N GLN A 74 5.34 18.22 4.34
CA GLN A 74 5.73 18.38 5.74
C GLN A 74 7.09 17.76 6.07
N ASN A 75 7.72 17.03 5.13
CA ASN A 75 8.89 16.19 5.39
C ASN A 75 8.66 15.22 6.57
N SER A 76 7.47 14.62 6.62
CA SER A 76 7.05 13.75 7.72
C SER A 76 8.01 12.55 7.86
N ALA A 77 8.21 12.13 9.11
CA ALA A 77 9.02 10.94 9.36
C ALA A 77 8.30 9.68 8.84
N GLN A 78 9.06 8.68 8.40
CA GLN A 78 8.50 7.42 7.92
C GLN A 78 7.58 6.75 8.95
N SER A 79 7.87 6.86 10.24
CA SER A 79 7.03 6.35 11.32
C SER A 79 5.67 7.04 11.40
N GLU A 80 5.61 8.35 11.18
CA GLU A 80 4.37 9.14 11.21
C GLU A 80 3.46 8.76 10.03
N ASN A 81 4.05 8.49 8.86
CA ASN A 81 3.32 7.99 7.70
C ASN A 81 2.73 6.60 7.94
N ILE A 82 3.49 5.71 8.60
CA ILE A 82 3.00 4.38 8.96
C ILE A 82 1.83 4.48 9.95
N GLU A 83 1.93 5.33 10.97
CA GLU A 83 0.86 5.53 11.95
C GLU A 83 -0.40 6.12 11.31
N SER A 84 -0.24 7.12 10.45
CA SER A 84 -1.35 7.74 9.71
C SER A 84 -2.03 6.74 8.78
N PHE A 85 -1.24 5.91 8.10
CA PHE A 85 -1.75 4.83 7.29
C PHE A 85 -2.55 3.81 8.13
N ALA A 86 -2.01 3.37 9.27
CA ALA A 86 -2.71 2.46 10.18
C ALA A 86 -4.04 3.04 10.69
N LYS A 87 -4.10 4.36 10.90
CA LYS A 87 -5.33 5.07 11.26
C LYS A 87 -6.37 4.99 10.14
N ILE A 88 -5.99 5.25 8.89
CA ILE A 88 -6.89 5.14 7.72
C ILE A 88 -7.47 3.73 7.62
N LEU A 89 -6.65 2.69 7.81
CA LEU A 89 -7.11 1.30 7.81
C LEU A 89 -8.13 1.02 8.91
N LYS A 90 -7.88 1.55 10.12
CA LYS A 90 -8.77 1.38 11.27
C LYS A 90 -10.11 2.06 11.03
N GLU A 91 -10.12 3.28 10.51
CA GLU A 91 -11.33 4.03 10.18
C GLU A 91 -12.15 3.31 9.12
N ARG A 92 -11.52 2.88 8.02
CA ARG A 92 -12.17 2.05 7.00
C ARG A 92 -12.80 0.80 7.61
N ASN A 93 -12.04 0.05 8.42
CA ASN A 93 -12.54 -1.20 9.01
C ASN A 93 -13.71 -0.96 9.98
N HIS A 94 -13.76 0.21 10.64
CA HIS A 94 -14.91 0.62 11.45
C HIS A 94 -16.14 0.85 10.56
N SER A 95 -16.00 1.61 9.47
CA SER A 95 -17.11 1.79 8.51
C SER A 95 -17.61 0.46 7.94
N LEU A 96 -16.70 -0.47 7.62
CA LEU A 96 -17.07 -1.80 7.15
C LEU A 96 -17.83 -2.62 8.19
N GLN A 97 -17.54 -2.45 9.48
CA GLN A 97 -18.26 -3.13 10.55
C GLN A 97 -19.72 -2.69 10.62
N ASP A 98 -20.02 -1.44 10.30
CA ASP A 98 -21.38 -0.89 10.31
C ASP A 98 -22.19 -1.30 9.07
N ILE A 99 -21.51 -1.61 7.96
CA ILE A 99 -22.13 -2.00 6.68
C ILE A 99 -22.37 -3.51 6.58
N LEU A 100 -21.39 -4.29 7.04
CA LEU A 100 -21.40 -5.75 6.91
C LEU A 100 -22.20 -6.40 8.04
N SER A 101 -22.89 -7.50 7.74
CA SER A 101 -23.45 -8.33 8.81
C SER A 101 -22.33 -8.90 9.71
N PRO A 102 -22.61 -9.30 10.95
CA PRO A 102 -21.60 -9.88 11.84
C PRO A 102 -20.84 -11.06 11.22
N VAL A 103 -21.54 -11.92 10.46
CA VAL A 103 -20.94 -13.08 9.78
C VAL A 103 -20.01 -12.63 8.64
N GLN A 104 -20.44 -11.65 7.84
CA GLN A 104 -19.59 -11.09 6.77
C GLN A 104 -18.37 -10.37 7.34
N PHE A 105 -18.54 -9.59 8.41
CA PHE A 105 -17.42 -8.92 9.06
C PHE A 105 -16.44 -9.91 9.67
N GLN A 106 -16.92 -11.01 10.26
CA GLN A 106 -16.05 -12.09 10.72
C GLN A 106 -15.25 -12.72 9.57
N LEU A 107 -15.91 -13.08 8.46
CA LEU A 107 -15.22 -13.62 7.27
C LEU A 107 -14.19 -12.63 6.72
N PHE A 108 -14.53 -11.34 6.68
CA PHE A 108 -13.61 -10.28 6.32
C PHE A 108 -12.39 -10.27 7.27
N GLN A 109 -12.60 -10.37 8.58
CA GLN A 109 -11.54 -10.39 9.59
C GLN A 109 -10.66 -11.65 9.55
N GLU A 110 -11.21 -12.79 9.16
CA GLU A 110 -10.48 -14.05 8.99
C GLU A 110 -9.54 -14.01 7.77
N ASN A 111 -9.90 -13.25 6.73
CA ASN A 111 -9.11 -13.13 5.50
C ASN A 111 -7.94 -12.13 5.60
N LYS A 112 -7.14 -12.21 6.68
CA LYS A 112 -6.05 -11.26 7.00
C LYS A 112 -5.01 -11.12 5.88
N ILE A 113 -4.73 -12.22 5.18
CA ILE A 113 -3.74 -12.26 4.11
C ILE A 113 -4.21 -11.41 2.92
N ALA A 114 -5.42 -11.66 2.41
CA ALA A 114 -5.93 -10.90 1.28
C ALA A 114 -6.03 -9.42 1.63
N ARG A 115 -6.51 -9.08 2.84
CA ARG A 115 -6.57 -7.67 3.27
C ARG A 115 -5.21 -6.98 3.27
N ALA A 116 -4.21 -7.57 3.94
CA ALA A 116 -2.87 -6.98 4.01
C ALA A 116 -2.25 -6.88 2.60
N ALA A 117 -2.51 -7.84 1.72
CA ALA A 117 -2.07 -7.80 0.33
C ALA A 117 -2.75 -6.67 -0.46
N THR A 118 -4.08 -6.54 -0.37
CA THR A 118 -4.87 -5.47 -0.99
C THR A 118 -4.35 -4.11 -0.56
N PHE A 119 -4.12 -3.91 0.75
CA PHE A 119 -3.60 -2.66 1.28
C PHE A 119 -2.20 -2.33 0.78
N ARG A 120 -1.28 -3.31 0.78
CA ARG A 120 0.05 -3.11 0.20
C ARG A 120 -0.05 -2.76 -1.29
N THR A 121 -0.99 -3.36 -2.03
CA THR A 121 -1.21 -3.06 -3.45
C THR A 121 -1.67 -1.64 -3.66
N ILE A 122 -2.57 -1.09 -2.86
CA ILE A 122 -3.08 0.29 -3.03
C ILE A 122 -1.99 1.30 -2.75
N VAL A 123 -1.22 1.09 -1.69
CA VAL A 123 -0.11 1.98 -1.36
C VAL A 123 0.94 1.93 -2.46
N MET A 124 1.29 0.74 -2.95
CA MET A 124 2.18 0.60 -4.11
C MET A 124 1.58 1.23 -5.37
N ALA A 125 0.28 1.07 -5.61
CA ALA A 125 -0.43 1.67 -6.75
C ALA A 125 -0.29 3.18 -6.77
N ARG A 126 -0.41 3.80 -5.59
CA ARG A 126 -0.26 5.23 -5.45
C ARG A 126 1.21 5.68 -5.56
N MET A 127 2.10 5.10 -4.76
CA MET A 127 3.51 5.53 -4.68
C MET A 127 4.27 5.27 -5.97
N LEU A 128 3.91 4.22 -6.70
CA LEU A 128 4.58 3.81 -7.94
C LEU A 128 3.79 4.22 -9.18
N ASP A 129 2.64 4.90 -9.05
CA ASP A 129 1.76 5.22 -10.19
C ASP A 129 1.52 3.98 -11.07
N LEU A 130 1.04 2.90 -10.44
CA LEU A 130 0.83 1.63 -11.15
C LEU A 130 -0.32 1.76 -12.14
N SER A 131 -0.13 1.18 -13.33
CA SER A 131 -1.20 1.02 -14.30
C SER A 131 -2.18 -0.08 -13.88
N ASN A 132 -3.38 -0.09 -14.48
CA ASN A 132 -4.43 -1.06 -14.12
C ASN A 132 -3.99 -2.51 -14.33
N ASP A 133 -3.23 -2.77 -15.39
CA ASP A 133 -2.67 -4.09 -15.71
C ASP A 133 -1.56 -4.52 -14.75
N GLN A 134 -0.96 -3.58 -13.99
CA GLN A 134 0.01 -3.89 -12.95
C GLN A 134 -0.63 -4.23 -11.60
N LEU A 135 -1.90 -3.85 -11.35
CA LEU A 135 -2.55 -4.05 -10.05
C LEU A 135 -2.67 -5.52 -9.65
N THR A 136 -3.20 -6.38 -10.52
CA THR A 136 -3.36 -7.81 -10.23
C THR A 136 -2.01 -8.53 -10.06
N PRO A 137 -1.00 -8.35 -10.94
CA PRO A 137 0.34 -8.91 -10.70
C PRO A 137 0.97 -8.43 -9.39
N VAL A 138 0.87 -7.14 -9.06
CA VAL A 138 1.38 -6.61 -7.79
C VAL A 138 0.65 -7.22 -6.60
N PHE A 139 -0.67 -7.36 -6.66
CA PHE A 139 -1.45 -8.04 -5.64
C PHE A 139 -1.03 -9.48 -5.43
N ASN A 140 -0.85 -10.26 -6.50
CA ASN A 140 -0.44 -11.66 -6.39
C ASN A 140 0.93 -11.78 -5.69
N ILE A 141 1.88 -10.90 -6.02
CA ILE A 141 3.18 -10.85 -5.34
C ILE A 141 3.00 -10.43 -3.87
N ASN A 142 2.18 -9.42 -3.60
CA ASN A 142 1.86 -8.98 -2.24
C ASN A 142 1.25 -10.11 -1.40
N GLN A 143 0.31 -10.85 -1.96
CA GLN A 143 -0.32 -11.98 -1.30
C GLN A 143 0.71 -13.06 -0.95
N GLU A 144 1.56 -13.45 -1.91
CA GLU A 144 2.61 -14.44 -1.67
C GLU A 144 3.59 -13.98 -0.57
N ILE A 145 3.97 -12.70 -0.54
CA ILE A 145 4.84 -12.16 0.51
C ILE A 145 4.15 -12.22 1.86
N VAL A 146 2.93 -11.72 1.92
CA VAL A 146 2.13 -11.62 3.15
C VAL A 146 1.93 -13.02 3.75
N GLU A 147 1.66 -14.04 2.93
CA GLU A 147 1.61 -15.45 3.33
C GLU A 147 2.94 -15.96 3.88
N ASN A 148 4.04 -15.74 3.15
CA ASN A 148 5.37 -16.23 3.54
C ASN A 148 5.89 -15.55 4.81
N VAL A 149 5.72 -14.23 4.92
CA VAL A 149 6.12 -13.44 6.09
C VAL A 149 5.37 -13.95 7.32
N ARG A 150 4.05 -14.13 7.23
CA ARG A 150 3.25 -14.67 8.34
C ARG A 150 3.75 -16.03 8.78
N LYS A 151 3.90 -16.96 7.83
CA LYS A 151 4.38 -18.31 8.12
C LYS A 151 5.75 -18.33 8.78
N ASP A 152 6.69 -17.50 8.30
CA ASP A 152 8.03 -17.45 8.85
C ASP A 152 8.08 -16.75 10.22
N LEU A 153 7.25 -15.73 10.46
CA LEU A 153 7.09 -15.12 11.78
C LEU A 153 6.48 -16.10 12.79
N ASP A 154 5.46 -16.85 12.42
CA ASP A 154 4.86 -17.89 13.27
C ASP A 154 5.92 -18.93 13.69
N ILE A 155 6.80 -19.35 12.76
CA ILE A 155 7.94 -20.23 13.05
C ILE A 155 8.95 -19.54 13.98
N TYR A 156 9.23 -18.25 13.76
CA TYR A 156 10.17 -17.48 14.58
C TYR A 156 9.71 -17.40 16.05
N PHE A 157 8.44 -17.06 16.27
CA PHE A 157 7.88 -16.89 17.61
C PHE A 157 7.61 -18.23 18.32
N SER A 158 7.32 -19.30 17.58
CA SER A 158 7.15 -20.65 18.15
C SER A 158 8.47 -21.40 18.40
N ALA A 159 9.60 -20.89 17.91
CA ALA A 159 10.90 -21.56 18.07
C ALA A 159 11.49 -21.38 19.48
N ASN A 160 11.67 -22.50 20.18
CA ASN A 160 12.28 -22.54 21.52
C ASN A 160 13.81 -22.46 21.54
N ASN A 161 14.46 -22.33 20.38
CA ASN A 161 15.92 -22.26 20.29
C ASN A 161 16.41 -21.29 19.20
N ASN A 162 17.65 -20.83 19.36
CA ASN A 162 18.27 -19.85 18.47
C ASN A 162 18.43 -20.38 17.03
N ARG A 163 18.60 -21.69 16.85
CA ARG A 163 18.72 -22.30 15.51
C ARG A 163 17.42 -22.17 14.72
N GLY A 164 16.27 -22.41 15.36
CA GLY A 164 14.94 -22.25 14.78
C GLY A 164 14.66 -20.80 14.41
N LYS A 165 14.93 -19.87 15.34
CA LYS A 165 14.80 -18.42 15.12
C LYS A 165 15.66 -17.93 13.96
N ASN A 166 16.94 -18.32 13.92
CA ASN A 166 17.86 -17.94 12.83
C ASN A 166 17.42 -18.53 11.47
N ASN A 167 16.85 -19.74 11.45
CA ASN A 167 16.33 -20.33 10.22
C ASN A 167 15.10 -19.58 9.71
N ALA A 168 14.16 -19.24 10.61
CA ALA A 168 12.99 -18.43 10.27
C ALA A 168 13.38 -17.05 9.72
N GLN A 169 14.32 -16.37 10.37
CA GLN A 169 14.85 -15.08 9.89
C GLN A 169 15.49 -15.18 8.50
N ARG A 170 16.24 -16.27 8.23
CA ARG A 170 16.82 -16.53 6.90
C ARG A 170 15.75 -16.77 5.84
N LYS A 171 14.66 -17.48 6.17
CA LYS A 171 13.54 -17.70 5.25
C LYS A 171 12.79 -16.40 4.97
N LEU A 172 12.51 -15.61 6.00
CA LEU A 172 11.92 -14.28 5.87
C LEU A 172 12.74 -13.40 4.91
N HIS A 173 14.06 -13.31 5.10
CA HIS A 173 14.92 -12.55 4.21
C HIS A 173 14.89 -13.07 2.77
N LYS A 174 14.84 -14.38 2.56
CA LYS A 174 14.72 -14.98 1.23
C LYS A 174 13.36 -14.67 0.58
N ALA A 175 12.28 -14.69 1.34
CA ALA A 175 10.95 -14.34 0.86
C ALA A 175 10.90 -12.89 0.38
N LEU A 176 11.41 -11.95 1.19
CA LEU A 176 11.51 -10.54 0.81
C LEU A 176 12.38 -10.34 -0.44
N LYS A 177 13.53 -11.03 -0.54
CA LYS A 177 14.39 -10.94 -1.72
C LYS A 177 13.75 -11.53 -2.99
N LYS A 178 12.96 -12.61 -2.85
CA LYS A 178 12.21 -13.20 -3.98
C LYS A 178 11.16 -12.22 -4.49
N ALA A 179 10.49 -11.55 -3.56
CA ALA A 179 9.52 -10.51 -3.86
C ALA A 179 10.12 -9.30 -4.56
N ASP A 180 11.23 -8.77 -4.06
CA ASP A 180 11.93 -7.66 -4.70
C ASP A 180 12.22 -7.99 -6.19
N LYS A 181 12.72 -9.20 -6.46
CA LYS A 181 12.93 -9.67 -7.84
C LYS A 181 11.64 -9.82 -8.66
N ALA A 182 10.54 -10.22 -8.04
CA ALA A 182 9.26 -10.35 -8.73
C ALA A 182 8.71 -8.96 -9.09
N PHE A 183 8.86 -7.97 -8.22
CA PHE A 183 8.52 -6.58 -8.53
C PHE A 183 9.40 -6.02 -9.65
N ASP A 184 10.71 -6.27 -9.62
CA ASP A 184 11.63 -5.83 -10.68
C ASP A 184 11.23 -6.34 -12.09
N GLN A 185 10.44 -7.42 -12.18
CA GLN A 185 9.97 -7.99 -13.46
C GLN A 185 8.71 -7.33 -14.00
N ILE A 186 7.90 -6.71 -13.14
CA ILE A 186 6.57 -6.15 -13.52
C ILE A 186 6.52 -4.62 -13.41
N LEU A 187 7.49 -4.02 -12.73
CA LEU A 187 7.62 -2.59 -12.59
C LEU A 187 8.47 -2.01 -13.72
N SER A 188 8.13 -0.79 -14.15
CA SER A 188 8.98 -0.01 -15.05
C SER A 188 10.27 0.45 -14.34
N PRO A 189 11.33 0.84 -15.08
CA PRO A 189 12.59 1.26 -14.47
C PRO A 189 12.45 2.36 -13.42
N GLN A 190 11.57 3.35 -13.65
CA GLN A 190 11.35 4.44 -12.70
C GLN A 190 10.62 3.93 -11.44
N GLN A 191 9.65 3.04 -11.59
CA GLN A 191 8.93 2.42 -10.48
C GLN A 191 9.83 1.55 -9.61
N ILE A 192 10.80 0.85 -10.21
CA ILE A 192 11.79 0.06 -9.48
C ILE A 192 12.62 0.95 -8.55
N ILE A 193 13.07 2.12 -9.03
CA ILE A 193 13.84 3.07 -8.20
C ILE A 193 12.99 3.49 -6.99
N THR A 194 11.77 3.99 -7.23
CA THR A 194 10.87 4.40 -6.15
C THR A 194 10.54 3.26 -5.19
N TYR A 195 10.36 2.03 -5.70
CA TYR A 195 10.11 0.86 -4.86
C TYR A 195 11.27 0.58 -3.91
N HIS A 196 12.50 0.55 -4.41
CA HIS A 196 13.69 0.24 -3.58
C HIS A 196 14.00 1.36 -2.59
N GLU A 197 13.75 2.62 -2.94
CA GLU A 197 13.84 3.77 -2.01
C GLU A 197 12.85 3.65 -0.85
N ASN A 198 11.71 2.98 -1.07
CA ASN A 198 10.62 2.84 -0.10
C ASN A 198 10.44 1.40 0.42
N ALA A 199 11.39 0.50 0.17
CA ALA A 199 11.23 -0.93 0.45
C ALA A 199 10.93 -1.22 1.93
N ASP A 200 11.57 -0.48 2.84
CA ASP A 200 11.37 -0.66 4.29
C ASP A 200 9.98 -0.20 4.74
N PHE A 201 9.41 0.83 4.10
CA PHE A 201 8.03 1.25 4.34
C PHE A 201 7.06 0.13 3.96
N PHE A 202 7.20 -0.42 2.74
CA PHE A 202 6.36 -1.52 2.28
C PHE A 202 6.51 -2.81 3.08
N ARG A 203 7.66 -3.03 3.72
CA ARG A 203 7.88 -4.17 4.62
C ARG A 203 7.19 -3.95 5.96
N ASN A 204 7.19 -2.72 6.48
CA ASN A 204 6.57 -2.39 7.77
C ASN A 204 5.03 -2.38 7.72
N ILE A 205 4.42 -2.06 6.57
CA ILE A 205 2.97 -2.17 6.37
C ILE A 205 2.46 -3.59 6.71
N ILE A 206 3.25 -4.60 6.37
CA ILE A 206 2.92 -6.00 6.62
C ILE A 206 2.81 -6.24 8.14
N SER A 207 3.71 -5.66 8.94
CA SER A 207 3.75 -5.85 10.39
C SER A 207 2.57 -5.25 11.16
N GLU A 208 2.02 -4.11 10.70
CA GLU A 208 0.92 -3.42 11.39
C GLU A 208 -0.41 -4.18 11.28
N GLU A 209 -0.75 -4.73 10.11
CA GLU A 209 -1.93 -5.62 9.96
C GLU A 209 -1.80 -6.93 10.74
N TYR A 210 -0.57 -7.32 11.11
CA TYR A 210 -0.28 -8.52 11.87
C TYR A 210 -0.17 -8.32 13.38
N GLY A 211 -0.25 -7.09 13.89
CA GLY A 211 -0.19 -6.81 15.32
C GLY A 211 1.12 -7.24 15.99
N THR A 212 2.25 -7.23 15.25
CA THR A 212 3.55 -7.65 15.80
C THR A 212 4.23 -6.59 16.67
N LYS A 213 3.59 -5.43 16.90
CA LYS A 213 3.96 -4.49 17.96
C LYS A 213 3.02 -4.67 19.15
N ASN A 214 3.50 -5.44 20.13
CA ASN A 214 3.21 -5.25 21.55
C ASN A 214 4.56 -5.13 22.25
#